data_AF-A0A967FK14-F1
#
_entry.id   AF-A0A967FK14-F1
#
_cell.length_a   1.000
_cell.length_b   1.000
_cell.length_c   1.000
_cell.angle_alpha   90.00
_cell.angle_beta   90.00
_cell.angle_gamma   90.00
#
_symmetry.space_group_name_H-M   'P 1'
#
loop_
_entity.id
_entity.type
_entity.pdbx_description
1 polymer ?
#
loop_
_entity_poly.entity_id
_entity_poly.type
_entity_poly.pdbx_seq_one_letter_code
_entity_poly.pdbx_strand_id
1 'polypeptide(L)' 'PYFIEGADGNANSLFFQGCNRNKRSLSLDLSVPQGREIFADLVKTAEVVCHNLRGDVPKKLGLRYADLEAV' A
#
# COMPACT_ATOMS: atom_id res chain seq x y z
N PRO A 1 10.63 -13.09 -13.31
CA PRO A 1 11.24 -11.86 -12.76
C PRO A 1 12.76 -12.01 -12.68
N TYR A 2 13.51 -10.99 -13.11
CA TYR A 2 14.98 -11.00 -13.06
C TYR A 2 15.45 -10.37 -11.75
N PHE A 3 16.32 -11.08 -11.03
CA PHE A 3 16.92 -10.64 -9.77
C PHE A 3 18.43 -10.44 -9.95
N ILE A 4 18.97 -9.34 -9.44
CA ILE A 4 20.41 -9.06 -9.45
C ILE A 4 21.04 -9.76 -8.23
N GLU A 5 21.97 -10.69 -8.49
CA GLU A 5 22.71 -11.39 -7.45
C GLU A 5 23.64 -10.42 -6.70
N GLY A 6 23.72 -10.57 -5.37
CA GLY A 6 24.58 -9.73 -4.52
C GLY A 6 24.06 -8.30 -4.26
N ALA A 7 22.94 -7.90 -4.86
CA ALA A 7 22.28 -6.64 -4.54
C ALA A 7 21.47 -6.74 -3.23
N ASP A 8 21.35 -5.62 -2.52
CA ASP A 8 20.53 -5.53 -1.31
C ASP A 8 19.11 -6.04 -1.56
N GLY A 9 18.50 -6.65 -0.53
CA GLY A 9 17.25 -7.41 -0.67
C GLY A 9 16.10 -6.66 -1.36
N ASN A 10 15.93 -5.37 -1.10
CA ASN A 10 14.87 -4.56 -1.74
C ASN A 10 15.27 -4.03 -3.13
N ALA A 11 16.56 -4.03 -3.45
CA ALA A 11 17.11 -3.53 -4.72
C ALA A 11 17.26 -4.63 -5.78
N ASN A 12 17.22 -5.91 -5.38
CA ASN A 12 17.55 -7.02 -6.27
C ASN A 12 16.51 -7.27 -7.39
N SER A 13 15.23 -6.94 -7.21
CA SER A 13 14.18 -7.22 -8.19
C SER A 13 14.06 -6.12 -9.25
N LEU A 14 14.50 -6.39 -10.48
CA LEU A 14 14.38 -5.44 -11.59
C LEU A 14 12.92 -5.04 -11.88
N PHE A 15 11.99 -5.97 -11.70
CA PHE A 15 10.56 -5.69 -11.90
C PHE A 15 10.04 -4.69 -10.85
N PHE A 16 10.39 -4.89 -9.58
CA PHE A 16 9.97 -3.98 -8.51
C PHE A 16 10.55 -2.58 -8.74
N GLN A 17 11.84 -2.50 -9.06
CA GLN A 17 12.53 -1.24 -9.32
C GLN A 17 11.98 -0.51 -10.55
N GLY A 18 11.63 -1.25 -11.61
CA GLY A 18 11.02 -0.70 -12.83
C GLY A 18 9.62 -0.10 -12.59
N CYS A 19 8.80 -0.74 -11.74
CA CYS A 19 7.40 -0.36 -11.54
C CYS A 19 7.12 0.58 -10.34
N ASN A 20 8.11 0.83 -9.48
CA ASN A 20 7.91 1.58 -8.22
C ASN A 20 8.87 2.77 -8.03
N ARG A 21 9.58 3.19 -9.07
CA ARG A 21 10.38 4.42 -9.04
C ARG A 21 9.51 5.62 -8.64
N ASN A 22 10.11 6.56 -7.90
CA ASN A 22 9.49 7.79 -7.38
C ASN A 22 8.38 7.59 -6.33
N LYS A 23 8.17 6.36 -5.85
CA LYS A 23 7.25 6.09 -4.74
C LYS A 23 8.02 6.09 -3.41
N ARG A 24 7.41 6.63 -2.36
CA ARG A 24 7.87 6.45 -0.96
C ARG A 24 7.17 5.22 -0.38
N SER A 25 7.92 4.36 0.30
CA SER A 25 7.39 3.10 0.86
C SER A 25 7.24 3.19 2.37
N LEU A 26 6.13 2.67 2.89
CA LEU A 26 5.85 2.49 4.31
C LEU A 26 5.23 1.10 4.49
N SER A 27 5.74 0.33 5.45
CA SER A 27 5.12 -0.93 5.87
C SER A 27 4.05 -0.62 6.91
N LEU A 28 2.81 -1.07 6.65
CA LEU A 28 1.67 -0.79 7.52
C LEU A 28 0.73 -2.01 7.56
N ASP A 29 0.30 -2.40 8.76
CA ASP A 29 -0.65 -3.50 8.97
C ASP A 29 -2.06 -2.95 9.23
N LEU A 30 -2.94 -3.06 8.24
CA LEU A 30 -4.33 -2.58 8.33
C LEU A 30 -5.27 -3.54 9.08
N SER A 31 -4.76 -4.68 9.55
CA SER A 31 -5.56 -5.64 10.33
C SER A 31 -5.74 -5.22 11.78
N VAL A 32 -4.88 -4.34 12.29
CA VAL A 32 -4.94 -3.83 13.68
C VAL A 32 -5.47 -2.38 13.72
N PRO A 33 -6.17 -1.97 14.80
CA PRO A 33 -6.76 -0.63 14.91
C PRO A 33 -5.75 0.50 14.70
N GLN A 34 -4.57 0.40 15.31
CA GLN A 34 -3.53 1.43 15.22
C GLN A 34 -3.03 1.63 13.79
N GLY A 35 -2.94 0.56 13.01
CA GLY A 35 -2.54 0.66 11.60
C GLY A 35 -3.61 1.33 10.74
N ARG A 36 -4.89 1.17 11.10
CA ARG A 36 -6.00 1.87 10.44
C ARG A 36 -6.02 3.36 10.77
N GLU A 37 -5.69 3.74 12.00
CA GLU A 37 -5.57 5.15 12.39
C GLU A 37 -4.47 5.86 11.58
N ILE A 38 -3.28 5.25 11.49
CA ILE A 38 -2.17 5.79 10.68
C ILE A 38 -2.56 5.89 9.21
N PHE A 39 -3.24 4.87 8.67
CA PHE A 39 -3.73 4.91 7.28
C PHE A 39 -4.75 6.03 7.07
N ALA A 40 -5.69 6.21 8.01
CA ALA A 40 -6.70 7.26 7.94
C ALA A 40 -6.05 8.65 7.89
N ASP A 41 -4.99 8.90 8.67
CA ASP A 41 -4.27 10.17 8.63
C ASP A 41 -3.56 10.40 7.29
N LEU A 42 -3.06 9.35 6.63
CA LEU A 42 -2.53 9.46 5.27
C LEU A 42 -3.66 9.79 4.27
N VAL A 43 -4.80 9.12 4.38
CA VAL A 43 -5.97 9.30 3.49
C VAL A 43 -6.50 10.73 3.54
N LYS A 44 -6.58 11.36 4.73
CA LYS A 44 -7.00 12.77 4.88
C LYS A 44 -6.19 13.76 4.05
N THR A 45 -4.96 13.39 3.68
CA THR A 45 -4.05 14.22 2.89
C THR A 45 -3.86 13.73 1.45
N ALA A 46 -4.52 12.64 1.07
CA ALA A 46 -4.37 12.01 -0.23
C ALA A 46 -5.56 12.34 -1.13
N GLU A 47 -5.29 12.75 -2.36
CA GLU A 47 -6.35 12.96 -3.35
C GLU A 47 -6.84 11.64 -3.96
N VAL A 48 -5.98 10.62 -4.01
CA VAL A 48 -6.28 9.33 -4.66
C VAL A 48 -5.74 8.18 -3.84
N VAL A 49 -6.58 7.18 -3.61
CA VAL A 49 -6.23 5.88 -3.02
C VAL A 49 -6.45 4.78 -4.04
N CYS A 50 -5.43 3.97 -4.30
CA CYS A 50 -5.49 2.87 -5.26
C CYS A 50 -5.14 1.53 -4.60
N HIS A 51 -5.94 0.49 -4.86
CA HIS A 51 -5.63 -0.88 -4.48
C HIS A 51 -6.02 -1.86 -5.59
N ASN A 52 -5.36 -3.02 -5.64
CA ASN A 52 -5.70 -4.12 -6.55
C ASN A 52 -6.20 -5.38 -5.79
N LEU A 53 -6.61 -5.20 -4.52
CA LEU A 53 -7.21 -6.24 -3.68
C LEU A 53 -8.51 -6.80 -4.29
N ARG A 54 -8.75 -8.09 -4.13
CA ARG A 54 -9.85 -8.83 -4.76
C ARG A 54 -10.92 -9.24 -3.76
N GLY A 55 -12.12 -9.51 -4.27
CA GLY A 55 -13.22 -10.09 -3.49
C GLY A 55 -13.69 -9.17 -2.37
N ASP A 56 -13.84 -9.72 -1.17
CA ASP A 56 -14.35 -9.00 0.00
C ASP A 56 -13.26 -8.33 0.86
N VAL A 57 -11.99 -8.45 0.47
CA VAL A 57 -10.85 -7.89 1.21
C VAL A 57 -10.94 -6.37 1.38
N PRO A 58 -11.27 -5.56 0.34
CA PRO A 58 -11.42 -4.12 0.52
C PRO A 58 -12.46 -3.76 1.57
N LYS A 59 -13.58 -4.49 1.62
CA LYS A 59 -14.64 -4.29 2.62
C LYS A 59 -14.14 -4.62 4.02
N LYS A 60 -13.43 -5.75 4.20
CA LYS A 60 -12.89 -6.17 5.51
C LYS A 60 -11.86 -5.18 6.07
N LEU A 61 -11.08 -4.57 5.18
CA LEU A 61 -10.05 -3.59 5.54
C LEU A 61 -10.57 -2.14 5.60
N GLY A 62 -11.82 -1.88 5.23
CA GLY A 62 -12.39 -0.52 5.22
C GLY A 62 -11.81 0.37 4.12
N LEU A 63 -11.56 -0.20 2.94
CA LEU A 63 -10.90 0.48 1.81
C LEU A 63 -11.85 0.77 0.63
N ARG A 64 -13.16 0.57 0.81
CA ARG A 64 -14.13 0.98 -0.22
C ARG A 64 -14.29 2.49 -0.17
N TYR A 65 -14.71 3.09 -1.27
CA TYR A 65 -14.99 4.52 -1.33
C TYR A 65 -15.88 4.99 -0.16
N ALA A 66 -17.00 4.31 0.11
CA ALA A 66 -17.90 4.65 1.21
C ALA A 66 -17.27 4.51 2.62
N ASP A 67 -16.23 3.68 2.78
CA ASP A 67 -15.50 3.55 4.04
C ASP A 67 -14.50 4.71 4.22
N LEU A 68 -13.97 5.26 3.12
CA LEU A 68 -12.93 6.31 3.10
C LEU A 68 -13.50 7.72 2.94
N GLU A 69 -14.68 7.88 2.36
CA GLU A 69 -15.37 9.18 2.24
C GLU A 69 -15.70 9.80 3.61
N ALA A 70 -15.82 8.97 4.64
CA ALA A 70 -16.12 9.38 6.01
C ALA A 70 -14.88 9.67 6.87
N VAL A 71 -13.67 9.49 6.32
CA VAL A 71 -12.37 9.64 7.02
C VAL A 71 -11.89 11.09 6.96
#